data_AF-A0A1M6Z3E3-F1
#
_entry.id   AF-A0A1M6Z3E3-F1
#
_cell.length_a   1.000
_cell.length_b   1.000
_cell.length_c   1.000
_cell.angle_alpha   90.00
_cell.angle_beta   90.00
_cell.angle_gamma   90.00
#
_symmetry.space_group_name_H-M   'P 1'
#
loop_
_entity.id
_entity.type
_entity.pdbx_description
1 polymer ?
#
loop_
_entity_poly.entity_id
_entity_poly.type
_entity_poly.pdbx_seq_one_letter_code
_entity_poly.pdbx_strand_id
1 'polypeptide(L)'
;MKTPFKYTAAFTFVFISMYTFACDTCKLRQPKVTQDFTHGTGPDSDWDWFIVGLVIAITVVAFAYSVKYLIWPGERNKNHVKYNFLK
;
A
#
# COMPACT_ATOMS: atom_id res chain seq x y z
N MET A 1 17.45 -18.45 4.26
CA MET A 1 16.38 -18.92 5.17
C MET A 1 15.30 -19.56 4.31
N LYS A 2 15.03 -20.88 4.42
CA LYS A 2 13.97 -21.53 3.64
C LYS A 2 12.63 -21.28 4.36
N THR A 3 11.85 -20.32 3.90
CA THR A 3 10.48 -20.12 4.40
C THR A 3 9.65 -21.37 4.05
N PRO A 4 9.05 -22.05 5.03
CA PRO A 4 8.31 -23.29 4.77
C PRO A 4 7.06 -22.98 3.93
N PHE A 5 6.73 -23.92 3.04
CA PHE A 5 5.68 -23.78 2.03
C PHE A 5 4.32 -23.36 2.60
N LYS A 6 4.00 -23.79 3.83
CA LYS A 6 2.78 -23.40 4.53
C LYS A 6 2.66 -21.89 4.77
N TYR A 7 3.76 -21.21 5.09
CA TYR A 7 3.73 -19.76 5.33
C TYR A 7 3.69 -18.98 4.03
N THR A 8 4.39 -19.45 2.98
CA THR A 8 4.27 -18.84 1.66
C THR A 8 2.87 -19.00 1.10
N ALA A 9 2.26 -20.19 1.23
CA ALA A 9 0.88 -20.44 0.79
C ALA A 9 -0.14 -19.63 1.58
N ALA A 10 0.01 -19.54 2.91
CA ALA A 10 -0.86 -18.72 3.75
C ALA A 10 -0.75 -17.23 3.40
N PHE A 11 0.48 -16.72 3.19
CA PHE A 11 0.71 -15.33 2.79
C PHE A 11 0.05 -15.06 1.44
N THR A 12 0.32 -15.89 0.42
CA THR A 12 -0.31 -15.76 -0.90
C THR A 12 -1.84 -15.81 -0.83
N PHE A 13 -2.43 -16.70 -0.03
CA PHE A 13 -3.87 -16.78 0.14
C PHE A 13 -4.47 -15.51 0.75
N VAL A 14 -3.80 -14.92 1.76
CA VAL A 14 -4.23 -13.64 2.35
C VAL A 14 -4.21 -12.53 1.30
N PHE A 15 -3.16 -12.39 0.50
CA PHE A 15 -3.11 -11.37 -0.55
C PHE A 15 -4.16 -11.57 -1.64
N ILE A 16 -4.43 -12.81 -2.04
CA ILE A 16 -5.49 -13.11 -3.03
C ILE A 16 -6.87 -12.79 -2.46
N SER A 17 -7.12 -13.09 -1.19
CA SER A 17 -8.42 -12.82 -0.54
C SER A 17 -8.76 -11.32 -0.47
N MET A 18 -7.76 -10.43 -0.50
CA MET A 18 -7.99 -8.98 -0.55
C MET A 18 -8.46 -8.51 -1.94
N TYR A 19 -8.28 -9.32 -2.99
CA TYR A 19 -8.67 -8.98 -4.35
C TYR A 19 -10.12 -9.40 -4.61
N THR A 20 -11.07 -8.60 -4.12
CA THR A 20 -12.50 -8.82 -4.40
C THR A 20 -12.89 -8.13 -5.70
N PHE A 21 -13.22 -8.89 -6.74
CA PHE A 21 -13.71 -8.28 -7.99
C PHE A 21 -15.07 -7.63 -7.74
N ALA A 22 -15.18 -6.34 -8.08
CA ALA A 22 -16.47 -5.65 -8.08
C ALA A 22 -17.38 -6.25 -9.17
N CYS A 23 -18.66 -6.48 -8.87
CA CYS A 23 -19.66 -6.80 -9.88
C CYS A 23 -19.90 -5.60 -10.81
N ASP A 24 -20.46 -5.83 -12.00
CA ASP A 24 -20.66 -4.79 -13.01
C ASP A 24 -21.45 -3.59 -12.47
N THR A 25 -22.47 -3.85 -11.65
CA THR A 25 -23.26 -2.79 -11.01
C THR A 25 -22.41 -1.93 -10.08
N CYS A 26 -21.50 -2.52 -9.31
CA CYS A 26 -20.60 -1.78 -8.43
C CYS A 26 -19.59 -0.96 -9.23
N LYS A 27 -19.11 -1.48 -10.36
CA LYS A 27 -18.17 -0.76 -11.24
C LYS A 27 -18.80 0.50 -11.84
N LEU A 28 -20.05 0.43 -12.27
CA LEU A 28 -20.79 1.59 -12.81
C LEU A 28 -21.02 2.71 -11.79
N ARG A 29 -20.90 2.41 -10.49
CA ARG A 29 -21.04 3.37 -9.38
C ARG A 29 -19.70 3.97 -8.94
N GLN A 30 -18.58 3.49 -9.45
CA GLN A 30 -17.27 4.04 -9.17
C GLN A 30 -17.02 5.28 -10.04
N PRO A 31 -16.25 6.28 -9.55
CA PRO A 31 -15.84 7.39 -10.40
C PRO A 31 -14.95 6.91 -11.53
N LYS A 32 -15.11 7.51 -12.73
CA LYS A 32 -14.36 7.12 -13.93
C LYS A 32 -12.84 7.06 -13.75
N VAL A 33 -12.29 7.94 -12.91
CA VAL A 33 -10.84 8.06 -12.67
C VAL A 33 -10.30 6.88 -11.85
N THR A 34 -11.13 6.28 -10.99
CA THR A 34 -10.73 5.20 -10.07
C THR A 34 -11.53 3.91 -10.30
N GLN A 35 -12.28 3.86 -11.41
CA GLN A 35 -13.07 2.70 -11.80
C GLN A 35 -12.14 1.49 -11.97
N ASP A 36 -12.58 0.33 -11.47
CA ASP A 36 -11.82 -0.92 -11.38
C ASP A 36 -10.64 -0.93 -10.39
N PHE A 37 -10.27 0.22 -9.80
CA PHE A 37 -9.18 0.31 -8.82
C PHE A 37 -9.66 0.41 -7.37
N THR A 38 -10.77 1.11 -7.13
CA THR A 38 -11.28 1.36 -5.77
C THR A 38 -12.52 0.54 -5.48
N HIS A 39 -12.59 -0.07 -4.30
CA HIS A 39 -13.84 -0.67 -3.81
C HIS A 39 -14.76 0.43 -3.26
N GLY A 40 -16.07 0.31 -3.50
CA GLY A 40 -17.08 1.23 -2.99
C GLY A 40 -17.34 2.47 -3.86
N THR A 41 -18.17 3.37 -3.35
CA THR A 41 -18.41 4.67 -3.97
C THR A 41 -17.20 5.57 -3.74
N GLY A 42 -16.84 6.36 -4.76
CA GLY A 42 -15.75 7.31 -4.63
C GLY A 42 -16.20 8.62 -3.97
N PRO A 43 -15.35 9.65 -4.04
CA PRO A 43 -15.62 10.96 -3.45
C PRO A 43 -16.93 11.58 -3.98
N ASP A 44 -17.75 12.13 -3.08
CA ASP A 44 -19.09 12.65 -3.41
C ASP A 44 -19.04 14.07 -4.01
N SER A 45 -18.03 14.87 -3.64
CA SER A 45 -17.87 16.26 -4.09
C SER A 45 -16.47 16.59 -4.60
N ASP A 46 -16.32 17.72 -5.30
CA ASP A 46 -15.01 18.21 -5.79
C ASP A 46 -14.03 18.50 -4.64
N TRP A 47 -14.54 18.90 -3.48
CA TRP A 47 -13.74 19.11 -2.28
C TRP A 47 -13.14 17.81 -1.74
N ASP A 48 -13.89 16.71 -1.84
CA ASP A 48 -13.39 15.40 -1.43
C ASP A 48 -12.27 14.93 -2.37
N TRP A 49 -12.35 15.25 -3.66
CA TRP A 49 -11.26 15.00 -4.62
C TRP A 49 -9.99 15.80 -4.31
N PHE A 50 -10.13 17.04 -3.85
CA PHE A 50 -8.99 17.83 -3.39
C PHE A 50 -8.29 17.16 -2.19
N ILE A 51 -9.07 16.67 -1.22
CA ILE A 51 -8.54 15.96 -0.05
C ILE A 51 -7.83 14.67 -0.48
N VAL A 52 -8.42 13.89 -1.38
CA VAL A 52 -7.79 12.68 -1.94
C VAL A 52 -6.43 13.02 -2.57
N GLY A 53 -6.35 14.08 -3.37
CA GLY A 53 -5.09 14.55 -3.97
C GLY A 53 -4.04 14.92 -2.91
N LEU A 54 -4.44 15.64 -1.86
CA LEU A 54 -3.55 16.02 -0.77
C LEU A 54 -3.02 14.80 -0.01
N VAL A 55 -3.89 13.83 0.31
CA VAL A 55 -3.50 12.59 1.00
C VAL A 55 -2.54 11.77 0.14
N ILE A 56 -2.78 11.67 -1.16
CA ILE A 56 -1.86 11.00 -2.10
C ILE A 56 -0.49 11.68 -2.06
N ALA A 57 -0.44 13.02 -2.13
CA ALA A 57 0.82 13.77 -2.11
C ALA A 57 1.61 13.51 -0.82
N ILE A 58 0.97 13.62 0.35
CA ILE A 58 1.59 13.36 1.66
C ILE A 58 2.07 11.91 1.74
N THR A 59 1.27 10.96 1.27
CA THR A 59 1.60 9.52 1.29
C THR A 59 2.83 9.22 0.44
N VAL A 60 2.92 9.80 -0.78
CA VAL A 60 4.09 9.65 -1.65
C VAL A 60 5.35 10.22 -1.00
N VAL A 61 5.25 11.39 -0.36
CA VAL A 61 6.37 12.00 0.37
C VAL A 61 6.80 11.12 1.54
N ALA A 62 5.86 10.64 2.35
CA ALA A 62 6.13 9.75 3.48
C ALA A 62 6.75 8.43 3.01
N PHE A 63 6.25 7.84 1.92
CA PHE A 63 6.80 6.63 1.33
C PHE A 63 8.23 6.85 0.83
N ALA A 64 8.49 7.96 0.13
CA ALA A 64 9.84 8.30 -0.34
C ALA A 64 10.83 8.43 0.83
N TYR A 65 10.44 9.08 1.93
CA TYR A 65 11.27 9.15 3.13
C TYR A 65 11.42 7.80 3.84
N SER A 66 10.37 7.00 3.90
CA SER A 66 10.42 5.65 4.46
C SER A 66 11.45 4.79 3.73
N VAL A 67 11.40 4.77 2.39
CA VAL A 67 12.38 4.08 1.55
C VAL A 67 13.78 4.67 1.73
N LYS A 68 13.92 6.01 1.70
CA LYS A 68 15.20 6.70 1.90
C LYS A 68 15.86 6.28 3.21
N TYR A 69 15.14 6.29 4.32
CA TYR A 69 15.71 5.94 5.62
C TYR A 69 15.88 4.44 5.82
N LEU A 70 15.09 3.60 5.13
CA LEU A 70 15.33 2.16 5.11
C LEU A 70 16.65 1.82 4.40
N ILE A 71 16.90 2.41 3.23
CA ILE A 71 18.12 2.20 2.44
C ILE A 71 19.31 2.92 3.11
N TRP A 72 19.19 4.22 3.36
CA TRP A 72 20.23 5.11 3.88
C TRP A 72 19.79 5.83 5.17
N PRO A 73 19.80 5.15 6.33
CA PRO A 73 19.33 5.70 7.60
C PRO A 73 20.27 6.75 8.20
N GLY A 74 21.46 6.96 7.65
CA GLY A 74 22.48 7.82 8.27
C GLY A 74 23.05 7.28 9.59
N GLU A 75 22.57 6.13 10.07
CA GLU A 75 23.01 5.45 11.29
C GLU A 75 24.44 4.91 11.14
N ARG A 76 25.33 5.37 12.04
CA ARG A 76 26.77 5.03 12.05
C ARG A 76 27.09 3.95 13.10
N ASN A 77 26.19 3.69 14.03
CA ASN A 77 26.35 2.68 15.05
C ASN A 77 26.11 1.27 14.47
N LYS A 78 27.20 0.49 14.37
CA LYS A 78 27.16 -0.88 13.85
C LYS A 78 26.36 -1.86 14.71
N ASN A 79 26.10 -1.53 15.98
CA ASN A 79 25.32 -2.35 16.90
C ASN A 79 23.81 -2.03 16.86
N HIS A 80 23.36 -1.18 15.93
CA HIS A 80 21.96 -0.81 15.79
C HIS A 80 21.10 -1.98 15.27
N VAL A 81 19.84 -2.06 15.71
CA VAL A 81 18.90 -3.16 15.39
C VAL A 81 18.75 -3.44 13.88
N LYS A 82 18.93 -2.41 13.04
CA LYS A 82 18.92 -2.53 11.57
C LYS A 82 19.92 -3.58 11.07
N TYR A 83 21.15 -3.59 11.57
CA TYR A 83 22.21 -4.50 11.12
C TYR A 83 22.06 -5.92 11.68
N ASN A 84 21.16 -6.11 12.65
CA ASN A 84 20.85 -7.41 13.22
C ASN A 84 19.71 -8.11 12.46
N PHE A 85 18.79 -7.36 11.84
CA PHE A 85 17.62 -7.91 11.14
C PHE A 85 17.80 -8.03 9.61
N LEU A 86 18.54 -7.11 8.97
CA LEU A 86 18.84 -7.11 7.53
C LEU A 86 20.20 -7.77 7.23
N LYS A 87 20.45 -8.95 7.80
CA LYS A 87 21.69 -9.70 7.61
C LYS A 87 21.68 -10.59 6.37
#